data_AF-A0A7W4HUR7-F1
#
_entry.id   AF-A0A7W4HUR7-F1
#
_cell.length_a   1.000
_cell.length_b   1.000
_cell.length_c   1.000
_cell.angle_alpha   90.00
_cell.angle_beta   90.00
_cell.angle_gamma   90.00
#
_symmetry.space_group_name_H-M   'P 1'
#
loop_
_entity.id
_entity.type
_entity.pdbx_description
1 polymer ?
#
loop_
_entity_poly.entity_id
_entity_poly.type
_entity_poly.pdbx_seq_one_letter_code
_entity_poly.pdbx_strand_id
1 'polypeptide(L)'
;MFRKLVSNLSLSPAIVGQLGFYAKRLRKEEATRRLGLIFTALALVVQSFTLLAPPESANAADPSDMIYGGISNGSQLMAHYDANTNNIRDLYSTIGITRAELQQATTHLETRRSTESTYSWGMTPHFSAAQGEGVYSVKAAQGGMRNFYYRPHHLWGNFTYRAFVGHSAKFGWFAIMLNCGNLITQTVPPAPVCPPGQVGIYPNCSTPPSVIKPTPVASCSGLAINKNDTTYQFTAAASAQHGATITGYIFQVYRDGKLAKTLESSTPTVSYSEKTPGSYRVVLTVKTSLGDRTSEACAKTFVIAAPARCPVNPTLLKDDARCQPCPGNNTLWLEDKTCTAKFVQTKSGHNLTQNSAETTTVTAKAHDRITYKLSVTNKGLNAEKFTFSDNLGDVLQYATVVDAGGGTLAKDTNQSASTDATILSWPAVEIKPGESQERQFTVQLKDQIPSMGTGTSNATSYDCRIDNTFGNTLSTKVDCPAEKRVVEQVVTELPHTGSSENIIFAGIVLAVVVFFYARSRQLSTEIRLVRRNFNAGTI
;
A
#
# COMPACT_ATOMS: atom_id res chain seq x y z
N MET A 1 3.38 -12.09 -75.73
CA MET A 1 2.98 -11.10 -76.75
C MET A 1 4.20 -10.39 -77.36
N PHE A 2 4.91 -9.51 -76.64
CA PHE A 2 6.08 -8.74 -77.15
C PHE A 2 7.08 -9.54 -78.02
N ARG A 3 7.55 -10.71 -77.55
CA ARG A 3 8.47 -11.59 -78.31
C ARG A 3 7.96 -11.97 -79.72
N LYS A 4 6.64 -12.11 -79.90
CA LYS A 4 5.97 -12.43 -81.18
C LYS A 4 5.75 -11.20 -82.08
N LEU A 5 5.77 -9.98 -81.52
CA LEU A 5 5.81 -8.73 -82.29
C LEU A 5 7.21 -8.51 -82.87
N VAL A 6 8.24 -8.63 -82.04
CA VAL A 6 9.64 -8.44 -82.45
C VAL A 6 10.08 -9.51 -83.45
N SER A 7 9.72 -10.79 -83.25
CA SER A 7 10.13 -11.89 -84.14
C SER A 7 9.53 -11.86 -85.55
N ASN A 8 8.56 -10.98 -85.83
CA ASN A 8 7.91 -10.85 -87.13
C ASN A 8 8.09 -9.45 -87.73
N LEU A 9 8.84 -8.55 -87.08
CA LEU A 9 8.91 -7.13 -87.45
C LEU A 9 9.56 -6.92 -88.84
N SER A 10 10.51 -7.78 -89.21
CA SER A 10 11.15 -7.83 -90.53
C SER A 10 10.29 -8.45 -91.63
N LEU A 11 9.17 -9.11 -91.29
CA LEU A 11 8.30 -9.84 -92.23
C LEU A 11 7.06 -9.04 -92.66
N SER A 12 6.70 -7.95 -91.97
CA SER A 12 5.60 -7.07 -92.41
C SER A 12 5.67 -5.66 -91.81
N PRO A 13 5.84 -4.60 -92.64
CA PRO A 13 5.83 -3.20 -92.17
C PRO A 13 4.54 -2.77 -91.44
N ALA A 14 3.41 -3.44 -91.71
CA ALA A 14 2.12 -3.13 -91.07
C ALA A 14 2.13 -3.31 -89.54
N ILE A 15 3.07 -4.11 -89.00
CA ILE A 15 3.18 -4.40 -87.57
C ILE A 15 3.63 -3.18 -86.75
N VAL A 16 4.26 -2.18 -87.37
CA VAL A 16 4.72 -0.93 -86.72
C VAL A 16 3.56 -0.19 -86.01
N GLY A 17 2.36 -0.19 -86.59
CA GLY A 17 1.17 0.41 -85.96
C GLY A 17 0.76 -0.28 -84.66
N GLN A 18 0.87 -1.62 -84.60
CA GLN A 18 0.61 -2.39 -83.39
C GLN A 18 1.67 -2.14 -82.32
N LEU A 19 2.92 -1.89 -82.71
CA LEU A 19 4.01 -1.57 -81.78
C LEU A 19 3.79 -0.18 -81.13
N GLY A 20 3.25 0.78 -81.88
CA GLY A 20 2.77 2.06 -81.35
C GLY A 20 1.61 1.91 -80.35
N PHE A 21 0.62 1.06 -80.66
CA PHE A 21 -0.47 0.73 -79.74
C PHE A 21 0.04 0.06 -78.46
N TYR A 22 0.98 -0.89 -78.57
CA TYR A 22 1.59 -1.57 -77.43
C TYR A 22 2.36 -0.60 -76.51
N ALA A 23 3.13 0.34 -77.08
CA ALA A 23 3.80 1.39 -76.30
C ALA A 23 2.81 2.35 -75.61
N LYS A 24 1.69 2.69 -76.27
CA LYS A 24 0.63 3.54 -75.69
C LYS A 24 -0.11 2.83 -74.55
N ARG A 25 -0.30 1.51 -74.65
CA ARG A 25 -0.82 0.65 -73.56
C ARG A 25 0.17 0.54 -72.39
N LEU A 26 1.46 0.33 -72.65
CA LEU A 26 2.49 0.28 -71.61
C LEU A 26 2.58 1.59 -70.82
N ARG A 27 2.40 2.75 -71.45
CA ARG A 27 2.27 4.04 -70.73
C ARG A 27 1.06 4.11 -69.79
N LYS A 28 -0.07 3.48 -70.14
CA LYS A 28 -1.21 3.34 -69.20
C LYS A 28 -0.89 2.40 -68.05
N GLU A 29 -0.25 1.25 -68.32
CA GLU A 29 0.15 0.29 -67.27
C GLU A 29 1.25 0.85 -66.34
N GLU A 30 2.09 1.77 -66.81
CA GLU A 30 3.06 2.50 -65.97
C GLU A 30 2.34 3.42 -64.95
N ALA A 31 1.26 4.09 -65.34
CA ALA A 31 0.50 4.96 -64.45
C ALA A 31 -0.15 4.19 -63.29
N THR A 32 -0.78 3.04 -63.57
CA THR A 32 -1.34 2.17 -62.50
C THR A 32 -0.25 1.61 -61.58
N ARG A 33 0.94 1.28 -62.10
CA ARG A 33 2.07 0.83 -61.26
C ARG A 33 2.63 1.94 -60.36
N ARG A 34 2.65 3.20 -60.83
CA ARG A 34 3.01 4.35 -59.98
C ARG A 34 2.00 4.57 -58.85
N LEU A 35 0.71 4.32 -59.08
CA LEU A 35 -0.32 4.44 -58.05
C LEU A 35 -0.13 3.43 -56.91
N GLY A 36 0.14 2.16 -57.23
CA GLY A 36 0.43 1.12 -56.22
C GLY A 36 1.67 1.39 -55.37
N LEU A 37 2.67 2.06 -55.95
CA LEU A 37 3.86 2.54 -55.23
C LEU A 37 3.53 3.53 -54.11
N ILE A 38 2.57 4.45 -54.35
CA ILE A 38 2.14 5.46 -53.37
C ILE A 38 1.42 4.80 -52.18
N PHE A 39 0.50 3.87 -52.45
CA PHE A 39 -0.17 3.10 -51.39
C PHE A 39 0.81 2.26 -50.55
N THR A 40 1.86 1.71 -51.18
CA THR A 40 2.91 0.95 -50.47
C THR A 40 3.72 1.86 -49.53
N ALA A 41 4.05 3.08 -49.95
CA ALA A 41 4.75 4.05 -49.12
C ALA A 41 3.91 4.49 -47.92
N LEU A 42 2.60 4.72 -48.11
CA LEU A 42 1.66 5.04 -47.03
C LEU A 42 1.58 3.94 -45.96
N ALA A 43 1.52 2.66 -46.37
CA ALA A 43 1.50 1.53 -45.43
C ALA A 43 2.76 1.48 -44.54
N LEU A 44 3.95 1.71 -45.13
CA LEU A 44 5.21 1.75 -44.39
C LEU A 44 5.28 2.91 -43.38
N VAL A 45 4.70 4.07 -43.69
CA VAL A 45 4.63 5.21 -42.75
C VAL A 45 3.77 4.86 -41.53
N VAL A 46 2.59 4.26 -41.73
CA VAL A 46 1.71 3.85 -40.62
C VAL A 46 2.39 2.84 -39.69
N GLN A 47 3.13 1.87 -40.25
CA GLN A 47 3.84 0.86 -39.45
C GLN A 47 4.94 1.44 -38.55
N SER A 48 5.57 2.55 -38.95
CA SER A 48 6.74 3.11 -38.24
C SER A 48 6.45 3.62 -36.82
N PHE A 49 5.21 4.01 -36.53
CA PHE A 49 4.79 4.49 -35.20
C PHE A 49 4.82 3.41 -34.11
N THR A 50 4.85 2.12 -34.46
CA THR A 50 4.85 1.02 -33.49
C THR A 50 6.18 0.81 -32.75
N LEU A 51 7.27 1.46 -33.19
CA LEU A 51 8.63 1.28 -32.65
C LEU A 51 9.01 2.25 -31.52
N LEU A 52 8.08 3.10 -31.06
CA LEU A 52 8.34 4.19 -30.11
C LEU A 52 7.85 3.93 -28.68
N ALA A 53 7.45 2.70 -28.35
CA ALA A 53 7.01 2.31 -27.01
C ALA A 53 8.19 2.01 -26.05
N PRO A 54 8.24 2.56 -24.82
CA PRO A 54 9.26 2.24 -23.83
C PRO A 54 9.16 0.79 -23.29
N PRO A 55 10.27 0.20 -22.78
CA PRO A 55 10.25 -1.12 -22.14
C PRO A 55 9.59 -1.09 -20.75
N GLU A 56 8.80 -2.12 -20.44
CA GLU A 56 7.90 -2.20 -19.28
C GLU A 56 8.58 -1.96 -17.91
N SER A 57 9.85 -2.32 -17.76
CA SER A 57 10.57 -2.24 -16.47
C SER A 57 10.76 -0.82 -15.93
N ALA A 58 10.62 0.22 -16.77
CA ALA A 58 10.68 1.61 -16.32
C ALA A 58 9.36 2.10 -15.69
N ASN A 59 8.25 1.38 -15.87
CA ASN A 59 6.89 1.83 -15.56
C ASN A 59 6.32 1.17 -14.29
N ALA A 60 7.15 0.49 -13.50
CA ALA A 60 6.73 -0.48 -12.48
C ALA A 60 7.46 -0.37 -11.12
N ALA A 61 8.11 0.76 -10.83
CA ALA A 61 8.82 0.99 -9.57
C ALA A 61 7.87 1.53 -8.49
N ASP A 62 7.87 0.92 -7.29
CA ASP A 62 6.89 1.20 -6.22
C ASP A 62 7.57 1.47 -4.85
N PRO A 63 7.01 2.33 -3.98
CA PRO A 63 7.56 2.56 -2.63
C PRO A 63 7.63 1.31 -1.73
N SER A 64 6.93 0.22 -2.04
CA SER A 64 7.05 -1.07 -1.35
C SER A 64 8.28 -1.87 -1.75
N ASP A 65 8.96 -1.51 -2.83
CA ASP A 65 10.11 -2.22 -3.36
C ASP A 65 11.25 -2.30 -2.33
N MET A 66 11.64 -3.53 -1.98
CA MET A 66 12.85 -3.76 -1.19
C MET A 66 14.10 -3.27 -1.93
N ILE A 67 14.09 -3.33 -3.27
CA ILE A 67 15.05 -2.67 -4.17
C ILE A 67 14.25 -1.89 -5.22
N TYR A 68 14.19 -0.56 -5.07
CA TYR A 68 13.36 0.33 -5.90
C TYR A 68 13.67 0.22 -7.40
N GLY A 69 12.66 -0.11 -8.21
CA GLY A 69 12.82 -0.38 -9.65
C GLY A 69 13.48 -1.73 -9.97
N GLY A 70 13.67 -2.59 -8.96
CA GLY A 70 14.06 -3.98 -9.12
C GLY A 70 15.54 -4.23 -9.44
N ILE A 71 15.77 -5.41 -10.01
CA ILE A 71 17.08 -5.97 -10.33
C ILE A 71 17.06 -6.63 -11.72
N SER A 72 18.00 -6.22 -12.57
CA SER A 72 18.17 -6.78 -13.92
C SER A 72 18.94 -8.11 -13.93
N ASN A 73 19.81 -8.33 -12.93
CA ASN A 73 20.73 -9.46 -12.87
C ASN A 73 21.23 -9.72 -11.43
N GLY A 74 21.88 -10.87 -11.22
CA GLY A 74 22.39 -11.30 -9.92
C GLY A 74 23.46 -10.40 -9.29
N SER A 75 24.33 -9.77 -10.10
CA SER A 75 25.35 -8.85 -9.58
C SER A 75 24.74 -7.60 -8.97
N GLN A 76 23.61 -7.12 -9.52
CA GLN A 76 22.87 -5.99 -8.97
C GLN A 76 22.27 -6.33 -7.60
N LEU A 77 21.67 -7.52 -7.44
CA LEU A 77 21.15 -8.00 -6.15
C LEU A 77 22.24 -8.07 -5.08
N MET A 78 23.40 -8.65 -5.41
CA MET A 78 24.51 -8.75 -4.46
C MET A 78 25.06 -7.38 -4.06
N ALA A 79 25.14 -6.42 -4.99
CA ALA A 79 25.52 -5.04 -4.68
C ALA A 79 24.54 -4.37 -3.70
N HIS A 80 23.22 -4.56 -3.89
CA HIS A 80 22.23 -4.01 -2.96
C HIS A 80 22.29 -4.64 -1.57
N TYR A 81 22.57 -5.95 -1.47
CA TYR A 81 22.77 -6.65 -0.20
C TYR A 81 24.04 -6.18 0.53
N ASP A 82 25.16 -6.05 -0.17
CA ASP A 82 26.43 -5.62 0.43
C ASP A 82 26.38 -4.14 0.85
N ALA A 83 25.67 -3.29 0.10
CA ALA A 83 25.34 -1.93 0.50
C ALA A 83 24.30 -1.84 1.64
N ASN A 84 23.65 -2.96 2.02
CA ASN A 84 22.52 -3.01 2.95
C ASN A 84 21.37 -2.07 2.56
N THR A 85 21.07 -1.98 1.26
CA THR A 85 19.96 -1.18 0.71
C THR A 85 18.68 -1.49 1.49
N ASN A 86 17.95 -0.46 1.94
CA ASN A 86 16.71 -0.62 2.70
C ASN A 86 16.79 -1.51 3.98
N ASN A 87 17.99 -1.80 4.49
CA ASN A 87 18.30 -2.77 5.56
C ASN A 87 18.06 -4.26 5.20
N ILE A 88 18.04 -4.65 3.92
CA ILE A 88 17.73 -6.04 3.53
C ILE A 88 18.73 -7.07 4.10
N ARG A 89 20.00 -6.72 4.32
CA ARG A 89 20.97 -7.63 4.95
C ARG A 89 20.68 -7.84 6.43
N ASP A 90 20.21 -6.81 7.13
CA ASP A 90 19.83 -6.89 8.55
C ASP A 90 18.61 -7.82 8.73
N LEU A 91 17.63 -7.74 7.81
CA LEU A 91 16.52 -8.69 7.74
C LEU A 91 17.02 -10.12 7.48
N TYR A 92 17.76 -10.33 6.39
CA TYR A 92 18.17 -11.67 5.95
C TYR A 92 19.03 -12.36 7.03
N SER A 93 19.92 -11.60 7.68
CA SER A 93 20.76 -12.09 8.79
C SER A 93 19.94 -12.45 10.04
N THR A 94 18.86 -11.71 10.33
CA THR A 94 17.95 -12.01 11.45
C THR A 94 17.18 -13.32 11.18
N ILE A 95 16.53 -13.42 10.02
CA ILE A 95 15.68 -14.58 9.67
C ILE A 95 16.51 -15.84 9.36
N GLY A 96 17.73 -15.68 8.85
CA GLY A 96 18.70 -16.76 8.67
C GLY A 96 19.24 -16.98 7.25
N ILE A 97 18.82 -16.18 6.26
CA ILE A 97 19.34 -16.26 4.88
C ILE A 97 20.75 -15.66 4.85
N THR A 98 21.74 -16.47 4.51
CA THR A 98 23.14 -16.05 4.42
C THR A 98 23.48 -15.42 3.06
N ARG A 99 24.57 -14.63 3.03
CA ARG A 99 25.10 -14.05 1.79
C ARG A 99 25.42 -15.11 0.72
N ALA A 100 25.91 -16.28 1.14
CA ALA A 100 26.28 -17.36 0.23
C ALA A 100 25.06 -18.01 -0.43
N GLU A 101 24.01 -18.29 0.36
CA GLU A 101 22.73 -18.82 -0.14
C GLU A 101 22.05 -17.82 -1.09
N LEU A 102 22.07 -16.51 -0.77
CA LEU A 102 21.58 -15.46 -1.65
C LEU A 102 22.39 -15.39 -2.97
N GLN A 103 23.72 -15.48 -2.90
CA GLN A 103 24.56 -15.49 -4.09
C GLN A 103 24.29 -16.73 -4.97
N GLN A 104 24.06 -17.90 -4.37
CA GLN A 104 23.68 -19.11 -5.11
C GLN A 104 22.28 -18.99 -5.75
N ALA A 105 21.32 -18.32 -5.10
CA ALA A 105 20.00 -18.09 -5.69
C ALA A 105 20.08 -17.33 -7.04
N THR A 106 21.10 -16.49 -7.24
CA THR A 106 21.28 -15.74 -8.50
C THR A 106 21.52 -16.61 -9.74
N THR A 107 21.88 -17.90 -9.59
CA THR A 107 22.04 -18.82 -10.73
C THR A 107 20.74 -19.54 -11.11
N HIS A 108 19.67 -19.41 -10.33
CA HIS A 108 18.39 -20.09 -10.57
C HIS A 108 17.27 -19.07 -10.79
N LEU A 109 17.06 -18.71 -12.05
CA LEU A 109 16.04 -17.74 -12.46
C LEU A 109 14.77 -18.47 -12.94
N GLU A 110 13.71 -18.42 -12.14
CA GLU A 110 12.43 -19.08 -12.43
C GLU A 110 11.31 -18.07 -12.75
N THR A 111 10.24 -18.55 -13.40
CA THR A 111 8.96 -17.86 -13.48
C THR A 111 7.96 -18.54 -12.54
N ARG A 112 7.42 -17.77 -11.59
CA ARG A 112 6.49 -18.22 -10.53
C ARG A 112 5.13 -17.51 -10.67
N ARG A 113 4.12 -17.92 -9.90
CA ARG A 113 2.80 -17.28 -9.83
C ARG A 113 2.53 -16.68 -8.45
N SER A 114 1.83 -15.54 -8.41
CA SER A 114 1.37 -14.92 -7.15
C SER A 114 0.34 -15.77 -6.40
N THR A 115 -0.35 -16.66 -7.11
CA THR A 115 -1.34 -17.61 -6.58
C THR A 115 -0.73 -18.82 -5.88
N GLU A 116 0.60 -18.95 -5.83
CA GLU A 116 1.29 -19.94 -5.00
C GLU A 116 1.21 -19.58 -3.51
N SER A 117 1.10 -20.59 -2.64
CA SER A 117 1.06 -20.45 -1.17
C SER A 117 2.37 -19.88 -0.59
N THR A 118 2.55 -18.58 -0.75
CA THR A 118 3.75 -17.81 -0.44
C THR A 118 3.39 -16.46 0.16
N TYR A 119 4.35 -15.82 0.82
CA TYR A 119 4.28 -14.46 1.33
C TYR A 119 5.21 -13.56 0.53
N SER A 120 4.71 -12.40 0.10
CA SER A 120 5.52 -11.32 -0.46
C SER A 120 5.88 -10.32 0.64
N TRP A 121 7.13 -9.87 0.64
CA TRP A 121 7.67 -8.92 1.61
C TRP A 121 8.00 -7.59 0.93
N GLY A 122 7.74 -6.47 1.60
CA GLY A 122 8.07 -5.13 1.09
C GLY A 122 8.28 -4.10 2.19
N MET A 123 8.52 -2.86 1.77
CA MET A 123 8.90 -1.75 2.65
C MET A 123 7.72 -0.96 3.23
N THR A 124 6.54 -1.09 2.62
CA THR A 124 5.30 -0.41 3.03
C THR A 124 4.17 -1.41 3.23
N PRO A 125 3.20 -1.14 4.12
CA PRO A 125 1.96 -1.92 4.23
C PRO A 125 1.00 -1.60 3.08
N HIS A 126 0.21 -2.59 2.66
CA HIS A 126 -0.82 -2.47 1.61
C HIS A 126 -2.13 -3.19 1.95
N PHE A 127 -2.16 -4.03 2.98
CA PHE A 127 -3.34 -4.83 3.34
C PHE A 127 -3.60 -4.80 4.85
N SER A 128 -4.81 -5.15 5.27
CA SER A 128 -5.10 -5.23 6.71
C SER A 128 -4.49 -6.49 7.35
N ALA A 129 -4.22 -6.42 8.66
CA ALA A 129 -3.80 -7.59 9.42
C ALA A 129 -4.84 -8.74 9.39
N ALA A 130 -6.12 -8.42 9.16
CA ALA A 130 -7.18 -9.41 8.96
C ALA A 130 -7.06 -10.18 7.64
N GLN A 131 -6.37 -9.62 6.64
CA GLN A 131 -6.00 -10.32 5.39
C GLN A 131 -4.69 -11.11 5.52
N GLY A 132 -4.01 -11.03 6.67
CA GLY A 132 -2.74 -11.71 6.93
C GLY A 132 -1.48 -10.90 6.60
N GLU A 133 -1.58 -9.59 6.34
CA GLU A 133 -0.39 -8.73 6.36
C GLU A 133 0.13 -8.57 7.81
N GLY A 134 1.44 -8.63 7.99
CA GLY A 134 2.07 -8.40 9.29
C GLY A 134 3.42 -7.73 9.17
N VAL A 135 3.92 -7.25 10.31
CA VAL A 135 5.19 -6.52 10.39
C VAL A 135 6.26 -7.37 11.07
N TYR A 136 7.45 -7.40 10.49
CA TYR A 136 8.64 -7.99 11.08
C TYR A 136 9.66 -6.90 11.37
N SER A 137 9.94 -6.65 12.65
CA SER A 137 10.82 -5.58 13.11
C SER A 137 12.20 -6.13 13.46
N VAL A 138 13.24 -5.66 12.77
CA VAL A 138 14.65 -6.05 13.01
C VAL A 138 15.46 -4.86 13.52
N LYS A 139 16.49 -5.12 14.32
CA LYS A 139 17.42 -4.08 14.77
C LYS A 139 18.33 -3.67 13.62
N ALA A 140 18.27 -2.41 13.21
CA ALA A 140 19.09 -1.92 12.09
C ALA A 140 20.55 -1.76 12.51
N ALA A 141 21.49 -2.05 11.60
CA ALA A 141 22.93 -1.97 11.89
C ALA A 141 23.42 -0.56 12.27
N GLN A 142 22.68 0.49 11.88
CA GLN A 142 22.96 1.89 12.22
C GLN A 142 22.29 2.35 13.53
N GLY A 143 21.60 1.45 14.24
CA GLY A 143 20.77 1.77 15.40
C GLY A 143 19.29 1.93 15.05
N GLY A 144 18.43 1.85 16.07
CA GLY A 144 16.97 1.82 15.89
C GLY A 144 16.45 0.49 15.34
N MET A 145 15.20 0.52 14.87
CA MET A 145 14.47 -0.64 14.33
C MET A 145 14.02 -0.36 12.89
N ARG A 146 14.07 -1.38 12.04
CA ARG A 146 13.49 -1.37 10.69
C ARG A 146 12.30 -2.34 10.64
N ASN A 147 11.21 -1.89 10.04
CA ASN A 147 10.04 -2.72 9.75
C ASN A 147 10.08 -3.22 8.30
N PHE A 148 9.67 -4.47 8.11
CA PHE A 148 9.34 -5.06 6.82
C PHE A 148 7.93 -5.65 6.89
N TYR A 149 7.16 -5.55 5.79
CA TYR A 149 5.76 -5.93 5.75
C TYR A 149 5.58 -7.17 4.88
N TYR A 150 5.17 -8.28 5.50
CA TYR A 150 4.91 -9.55 4.81
C TYR A 150 3.40 -9.72 4.60
N ARG A 151 2.96 -10.26 3.46
CA ARG A 151 1.55 -10.56 3.15
C ARG A 151 1.41 -11.77 2.24
N PRO A 152 0.32 -12.57 2.33
CA PRO A 152 0.04 -13.63 1.36
C PRO A 152 0.07 -13.09 -0.08
N HIS A 153 0.86 -13.71 -0.95
CA HIS A 153 1.19 -13.16 -2.27
C HIS A 153 -0.06 -13.04 -3.18
N HIS A 154 -1.04 -13.93 -3.01
CA HIS A 154 -2.28 -13.94 -3.79
C HIS A 154 -3.15 -12.69 -3.58
N LEU A 155 -2.91 -11.88 -2.54
CA LEU A 155 -3.63 -10.62 -2.31
C LEU A 155 -3.34 -9.56 -3.38
N TRP A 156 -2.19 -9.66 -4.06
CA TRP A 156 -1.85 -8.85 -5.23
C TRP A 156 -2.56 -9.29 -6.53
N GLY A 157 -3.52 -10.23 -6.45
CA GLY A 157 -4.19 -10.80 -7.61
C GLY A 157 -3.42 -11.96 -8.25
N ASN A 158 -3.76 -12.30 -9.50
CA ASN A 158 -3.22 -13.46 -10.22
C ASN A 158 -2.33 -13.03 -11.39
N PHE A 159 -1.01 -13.14 -11.23
CA PHE A 159 -0.02 -12.82 -12.24
C PHE A 159 1.19 -13.77 -12.16
N THR A 160 2.03 -13.74 -13.19
CA THR A 160 3.34 -14.40 -13.21
C THR A 160 4.45 -13.39 -12.95
N TYR A 161 5.50 -13.80 -12.24
CA TYR A 161 6.67 -12.97 -11.98
C TYR A 161 7.95 -13.79 -12.16
N ARG A 162 9.07 -13.11 -12.46
CA ARG A 162 10.40 -13.73 -12.54
C ARG A 162 11.15 -13.48 -11.24
N ALA A 163 11.82 -14.50 -10.71
CA ALA A 163 12.56 -14.40 -9.45
C ALA A 163 13.82 -15.26 -9.44
N PHE A 164 14.83 -14.82 -8.70
CA PHE A 164 15.97 -15.65 -8.31
C PHE A 164 15.56 -16.53 -7.13
N VAL A 165 15.61 -17.86 -7.29
CA VAL A 165 15.08 -18.84 -6.33
C VAL A 165 16.21 -19.51 -5.56
N GLY A 166 16.05 -19.61 -4.23
CA GLY A 166 17.05 -20.14 -3.33
C GLY A 166 16.46 -20.94 -2.17
N HIS A 167 17.36 -21.54 -1.39
CA HIS A 167 17.03 -22.25 -0.17
C HIS A 167 18.09 -21.97 0.88
N SER A 168 17.67 -21.65 2.10
CA SER A 168 18.56 -21.47 3.25
C SER A 168 18.48 -22.65 4.21
N ALA A 169 19.62 -23.12 4.71
CA ALA A 169 19.70 -24.20 5.69
C ALA A 169 19.03 -23.85 7.04
N LYS A 170 18.92 -22.55 7.38
CA LYS A 170 18.26 -22.07 8.60
C LYS A 170 16.81 -21.62 8.37
N PHE A 171 16.50 -21.04 7.21
CA PHE A 171 15.21 -20.40 6.93
C PHE A 171 14.29 -21.18 5.98
N GLY A 172 14.82 -22.05 5.12
CA GLY A 172 14.05 -22.77 4.10
C GLY A 172 14.00 -22.05 2.75
N TRP A 173 12.99 -22.36 1.93
CA TRP A 173 12.83 -21.81 0.57
C TRP A 173 12.55 -20.30 0.56
N PHE A 174 13.21 -19.59 -0.36
CA PHE A 174 12.96 -18.17 -0.63
C PHE A 174 13.13 -17.85 -2.13
N ALA A 175 12.61 -16.70 -2.55
CA ALA A 175 12.92 -16.14 -3.86
C ALA A 175 13.00 -14.60 -3.81
N ILE A 176 13.68 -13.98 -4.76
CA ILE A 176 13.81 -12.51 -4.89
C ILE A 176 13.23 -12.07 -6.24
N MET A 177 12.16 -11.27 -6.23
CA MET A 177 11.48 -10.79 -7.44
C MET A 177 12.37 -9.83 -8.26
N LEU A 178 12.40 -9.99 -9.58
CA LEU A 178 13.23 -9.15 -10.46
C LEU A 178 12.69 -7.73 -10.63
N ASN A 179 11.38 -7.50 -10.58
CA ASN A 179 10.79 -6.18 -10.84
C ASN A 179 10.86 -5.21 -9.64
N CYS A 180 11.07 -5.70 -8.41
CA CYS A 180 10.98 -4.91 -7.18
C CYS A 180 11.99 -5.31 -6.07
N GLY A 181 12.81 -6.35 -6.30
CA GLY A 181 13.72 -6.90 -5.29
C GLY A 181 13.04 -7.53 -4.07
N ASN A 182 11.71 -7.66 -4.08
CA ASN A 182 10.93 -8.15 -2.95
C ASN A 182 11.26 -9.61 -2.63
N LEU A 183 11.45 -9.89 -1.35
CA LEU A 183 11.63 -11.24 -0.82
C LEU A 183 10.28 -11.97 -0.85
N ILE A 184 10.28 -13.18 -1.39
CA ILE A 184 9.16 -14.13 -1.34
C ILE A 184 9.58 -15.31 -0.45
N THR A 185 8.69 -15.75 0.44
CA THR A 185 8.92 -16.88 1.35
C THR A 185 7.72 -17.82 1.37
N GLN A 186 7.89 -19.09 1.76
CA GLN A 186 6.76 -19.99 2.00
C GLN A 186 6.17 -19.85 3.42
N THR A 187 6.98 -19.36 4.36
CA THR A 187 6.62 -19.20 5.78
C THR A 187 7.04 -17.83 6.30
N VAL A 188 6.51 -17.46 7.47
CA VAL A 188 6.91 -16.26 8.22
C VAL A 188 7.75 -16.71 9.43
N PRO A 189 8.94 -16.13 9.69
CA PRO A 189 9.79 -16.51 10.82
C PRO A 189 9.24 -16.01 12.17
N PRO A 190 9.59 -16.67 13.29
CA PRO A 190 9.27 -16.20 14.64
C PRO A 190 10.07 -14.95 15.04
N ALA A 191 9.66 -14.31 16.14
CA ALA A 191 10.24 -13.06 16.65
C ALA A 191 11.54 -13.24 17.49
N PRO A 192 12.42 -12.22 17.61
CA PRO A 192 13.68 -12.27 18.40
C PRO A 192 13.51 -12.24 19.96
N VAL A 193 14.57 -12.59 20.73
CA VAL A 193 14.55 -12.79 22.22
C VAL A 193 15.85 -12.30 22.98
N CYS A 194 15.81 -11.95 24.30
CA CYS A 194 17.02 -11.59 25.12
C CYS A 194 18.01 -12.79 25.07
N PRO A 195 19.34 -12.56 24.98
CA PRO A 195 20.35 -13.63 25.06
C PRO A 195 20.32 -14.40 26.41
N PRO A 196 20.87 -15.63 26.48
CA PRO A 196 20.94 -16.39 27.72
C PRO A 196 21.73 -15.70 28.84
N GLY A 197 21.34 -15.95 30.09
CA GLY A 197 22.04 -15.43 31.29
C GLY A 197 21.58 -14.04 31.76
N GLN A 198 20.63 -13.41 31.07
CA GLN A 198 20.03 -12.12 31.44
C GLN A 198 18.48 -12.27 31.46
N VAL A 199 17.76 -11.59 32.36
CA VAL A 199 16.27 -11.74 32.50
C VAL A 199 15.48 -10.46 32.17
N GLY A 200 14.64 -10.51 31.13
CA GLY A 200 13.96 -9.34 30.56
C GLY A 200 13.43 -9.56 29.14
N ILE A 201 13.23 -8.48 28.37
CA ILE A 201 12.54 -8.48 27.06
C ILE A 201 13.51 -7.93 26.00
N TYR A 202 13.65 -8.59 24.85
CA TYR A 202 14.56 -8.14 23.78
C TYR A 202 14.32 -6.65 23.45
N PRO A 203 15.29 -5.74 23.68
CA PRO A 203 16.73 -5.97 23.94
C PRO A 203 17.33 -5.66 25.37
N ASN A 204 16.63 -5.79 26.53
CA ASN A 204 17.06 -5.29 27.89
C ASN A 204 16.70 -6.22 29.14
N CYS A 205 17.54 -6.40 30.22
CA CYS A 205 17.34 -7.45 31.30
C CYS A 205 18.07 -7.31 32.79
N SER A 206 17.59 -7.72 34.06
CA SER A 206 18.16 -7.43 35.52
C SER A 206 17.76 -8.25 36.92
N THR A 207 18.26 -8.02 38.22
CA THR A 207 18.12 -8.90 39.53
C THR A 207 18.21 -8.34 41.10
N PRO A 208 17.95 -9.09 42.28
CA PRO A 208 17.82 -8.66 43.79
C PRO A 208 18.23 -9.55 45.12
N PRO A 209 18.13 -9.13 46.48
CA PRO A 209 18.60 -9.82 47.81
C PRO A 209 17.78 -9.82 49.25
N SER A 210 18.30 -10.22 50.50
CA SER A 210 17.67 -10.31 51.96
C SER A 210 18.65 -10.46 53.26
N VAL A 211 18.49 -10.69 54.65
CA VAL A 211 17.55 -11.19 55.81
C VAL A 211 17.97 -10.84 57.38
N ILE A 212 17.34 -11.27 58.56
CA ILE A 212 17.60 -10.86 60.07
C ILE A 212 17.56 -11.86 61.40
N LYS A 213 17.05 -11.53 62.68
CA LYS A 213 17.43 -12.06 64.11
C LYS A 213 16.40 -12.23 65.39
N PRO A 214 16.75 -12.71 66.68
CA PRO A 214 15.88 -13.24 67.86
C PRO A 214 15.88 -12.65 69.39
N THR A 215 15.47 -13.37 70.53
CA THR A 215 14.78 -12.84 71.83
C THR A 215 14.92 -13.43 73.37
N PRO A 216 14.66 -12.70 74.56
CA PRO A 216 14.73 -13.10 76.07
C PRO A 216 13.55 -13.32 77.20
N VAL A 217 12.71 -12.38 77.82
CA VAL A 217 11.45 -12.62 78.73
C VAL A 217 10.25 -11.54 78.70
N ALA A 218 8.89 -11.81 78.85
CA ALA A 218 7.69 -10.82 79.04
C ALA A 218 6.16 -11.33 79.19
N SER A 219 5.08 -10.47 79.02
CA SER A 219 3.55 -10.68 79.03
C SER A 219 2.65 -9.73 78.13
N CYS A 220 1.33 -10.00 77.88
CA CYS A 220 0.35 -9.18 77.06
C CYS A 220 -0.97 -8.79 77.79
N SER A 221 -1.47 -7.55 77.63
CA SER A 221 -2.70 -7.07 78.32
C SER A 221 -3.75 -6.33 77.48
N GLY A 222 -3.48 -5.85 76.26
CA GLY A 222 -4.54 -5.22 75.44
C GLY A 222 -4.13 -4.70 74.07
N LEU A 223 -5.12 -4.38 73.22
CA LEU A 223 -4.93 -3.83 71.88
C LEU A 223 -5.91 -2.70 71.55
N ALA A 224 -5.38 -1.57 71.03
CA ALA A 224 -6.13 -0.47 70.42
C ALA A 224 -5.77 -0.30 68.93
N ILE A 225 -6.68 0.26 68.13
CA ILE A 225 -6.51 0.53 66.70
C ILE A 225 -7.02 1.94 66.39
N ASN A 226 -6.14 2.83 65.97
CA ASN A 226 -6.46 4.19 65.52
C ASN A 226 -6.24 4.31 64.01
N LYS A 227 -7.19 4.87 63.26
CA LYS A 227 -7.08 5.05 61.80
C LYS A 227 -6.63 6.47 61.45
N ASN A 228 -5.62 6.60 60.59
CA ASN A 228 -5.20 7.84 59.95
C ASN A 228 -5.01 7.59 58.43
N ASP A 229 -5.93 8.12 57.62
CA ASP A 229 -6.08 7.78 56.19
C ASP A 229 -6.04 6.24 55.94
N THR A 230 -5.07 5.74 55.18
CA THR A 230 -4.87 4.34 54.80
C THR A 230 -3.94 3.60 55.77
N THR A 231 -3.59 4.23 56.89
CA THR A 231 -2.66 3.72 57.90
C THR A 231 -3.37 3.54 59.24
N TYR A 232 -3.32 2.32 59.78
CA TYR A 232 -3.93 1.94 61.04
C TYR A 232 -2.84 1.79 62.10
N GLN A 233 -2.74 2.75 63.02
CA GLN A 233 -1.84 2.66 64.16
C GLN A 233 -2.43 1.70 65.20
N PHE A 234 -1.87 0.50 65.28
CA PHE A 234 -2.12 -0.44 66.37
C PHE A 234 -1.28 -0.03 67.57
N THR A 235 -1.85 -0.13 68.77
CA THR A 235 -1.15 0.15 70.04
C THR A 235 -1.40 -1.00 71.02
N ALA A 236 -0.32 -1.64 71.44
CA ALA A 236 -0.29 -2.74 72.39
C ALA A 236 -0.16 -2.24 73.84
N ALA A 237 -0.87 -2.88 74.75
CA ALA A 237 -0.59 -2.88 76.17
C ALA A 237 0.06 -4.23 76.56
N ALA A 238 1.18 -4.17 77.28
CA ALA A 238 2.03 -5.31 77.60
C ALA A 238 2.97 -4.98 78.77
N SER A 239 3.63 -5.99 79.35
CA SER A 239 4.65 -5.78 80.38
C SER A 239 5.78 -6.81 80.33
N ALA A 240 7.03 -6.35 80.37
CA ALA A 240 8.22 -7.17 80.60
C ALA A 240 8.68 -7.00 82.05
N GLN A 241 8.96 -8.10 82.74
CA GLN A 241 9.44 -8.12 84.13
C GLN A 241 10.42 -9.29 84.32
N HIS A 242 11.52 -9.07 85.07
CA HIS A 242 12.57 -10.04 85.43
C HIS A 242 13.56 -10.44 84.30
N GLY A 243 14.49 -9.55 83.94
CA GLY A 243 15.56 -9.80 82.92
C GLY A 243 15.06 -9.77 81.47
N ALA A 244 13.78 -10.07 81.32
CA ALA A 244 12.82 -9.53 80.39
C ALA A 244 13.18 -8.25 79.65
N THR A 245 13.49 -8.43 78.37
CA THR A 245 13.09 -7.48 77.35
C THR A 245 11.84 -8.01 76.65
N ILE A 246 10.79 -7.19 76.55
CA ILE A 246 9.87 -7.34 75.41
C ILE A 246 10.74 -7.06 74.20
N THR A 247 10.97 -8.08 73.37
CA THR A 247 11.68 -7.89 72.11
C THR A 247 10.78 -7.42 70.99
N GLY A 248 9.48 -7.61 71.15
CA GLY A 248 8.53 -6.98 70.27
C GLY A 248 7.09 -7.43 70.50
N TYR A 249 6.28 -7.12 69.50
CA TYR A 249 4.84 -7.22 69.51
C TYR A 249 4.43 -7.76 68.13
N ILE A 250 3.95 -9.01 68.08
CA ILE A 250 3.36 -9.60 66.88
C ILE A 250 1.88 -9.21 66.82
N PHE A 251 1.46 -8.51 65.77
CA PHE A 251 0.06 -8.21 65.47
C PHE A 251 -0.33 -9.06 64.25
N GLN A 252 -0.95 -10.21 64.49
CA GLN A 252 -1.52 -11.09 63.46
C GLN A 252 -2.83 -10.49 62.95
N VAL A 253 -2.77 -9.83 61.80
CA VAL A 253 -3.92 -9.35 61.04
C VAL A 253 -4.45 -10.47 60.15
N TYR A 254 -5.55 -11.07 60.58
CA TYR A 254 -6.39 -11.93 59.77
C TYR A 254 -7.29 -11.04 58.89
N ARG A 255 -7.50 -11.46 57.64
CA ARG A 255 -8.50 -10.91 56.71
C ARG A 255 -9.46 -12.02 56.33
N ASP A 256 -10.77 -11.78 56.48
CA ASP A 256 -11.82 -12.72 56.09
C ASP A 256 -11.58 -14.15 56.67
N GLY A 257 -11.09 -14.20 57.92
CA GLY A 257 -10.76 -15.43 58.67
C GLY A 257 -9.36 -16.02 58.40
N LYS A 258 -8.67 -15.65 57.32
CA LYS A 258 -7.33 -16.15 56.96
C LYS A 258 -6.25 -15.20 57.44
N LEU A 259 -5.11 -15.70 57.93
CA LEU A 259 -3.98 -14.83 58.31
C LEU A 259 -3.44 -14.13 57.06
N ALA A 260 -3.51 -12.79 57.01
CA ALA A 260 -3.25 -12.00 55.82
C ALA A 260 -2.00 -11.12 55.95
N LYS A 261 -1.74 -10.61 57.15
CA LYS A 261 -0.48 -9.95 57.50
C LYS A 261 -0.12 -10.28 58.95
N THR A 262 1.15 -10.56 59.20
CA THR A 262 1.73 -10.45 60.54
C THR A 262 2.60 -9.20 60.53
N LEU A 263 2.41 -8.32 61.52
CA LEU A 263 3.26 -7.16 61.74
C LEU A 263 4.05 -7.37 63.01
N GLU A 264 5.35 -7.10 63.00
CA GLU A 264 6.18 -7.16 64.19
C GLU A 264 6.73 -5.76 64.45
N SER A 265 6.71 -5.32 65.71
CA SER A 265 7.31 -4.05 66.14
C SER A 265 8.08 -4.22 67.44
N SER A 266 9.15 -3.46 67.63
CA SER A 266 9.90 -3.40 68.90
C SER A 266 9.31 -2.38 69.88
N THR A 267 8.55 -1.40 69.40
CA THR A 267 7.75 -0.49 70.23
C THR A 267 6.34 -1.05 70.41
N PRO A 268 5.59 -0.63 71.44
CA PRO A 268 4.18 -1.01 71.59
C PRO A 268 3.27 -0.52 70.44
N THR A 269 3.77 0.31 69.52
CA THR A 269 3.01 0.84 68.39
C THR A 269 3.48 0.23 67.06
N VAL A 270 2.54 -0.02 66.14
CA VAL A 270 2.87 -0.31 64.74
C VAL A 270 1.84 0.30 63.79
N SER A 271 2.30 0.83 62.67
CA SER A 271 1.43 1.38 61.62
C SER A 271 1.20 0.35 60.52
N TYR A 272 -0.02 -0.15 60.40
CA TYR A 272 -0.45 -0.98 59.28
C TYR A 272 -1.01 -0.11 58.16
N SER A 273 -0.18 0.20 57.15
CA SER A 273 -0.69 0.78 55.91
C SER A 273 -1.29 -0.34 55.05
N GLU A 274 -2.61 -0.33 54.88
CA GLU A 274 -3.34 -1.31 54.07
C GLU A 274 -4.44 -0.64 53.27
N LYS A 275 -4.57 -1.07 52.00
CA LYS A 275 -5.52 -0.52 51.03
C LYS A 275 -6.40 -1.61 50.41
N THR A 276 -6.11 -2.88 50.71
CA THR A 276 -6.84 -4.03 50.19
C THR A 276 -8.20 -4.15 50.89
N PRO A 277 -9.34 -4.21 50.16
CA PRO A 277 -10.66 -4.26 50.77
C PRO A 277 -10.95 -5.58 51.49
N GLY A 278 -11.62 -5.53 52.64
CA GLY A 278 -11.98 -6.74 53.41
C GLY A 278 -12.32 -6.47 54.87
N SER A 279 -12.72 -7.53 55.58
CA SER A 279 -12.93 -7.53 57.02
C SER A 279 -11.68 -8.03 57.73
N TYR A 280 -11.14 -7.24 58.67
CA TYR A 280 -9.86 -7.51 59.33
C TYR A 280 -10.03 -7.75 60.83
N ARG A 281 -9.31 -8.75 61.36
CA ARG A 281 -9.15 -9.05 62.80
C ARG A 281 -7.68 -9.05 63.15
N VAL A 282 -7.26 -8.18 64.06
CA VAL A 282 -5.91 -8.16 64.61
C VAL A 282 -5.89 -8.97 65.91
N VAL A 283 -4.90 -9.83 66.09
CA VAL A 283 -4.59 -10.53 67.34
C VAL A 283 -3.15 -10.21 67.71
N LEU A 284 -2.94 -9.61 68.88
CA LEU A 284 -1.64 -9.27 69.41
C LEU A 284 -1.09 -10.42 70.27
N THR A 285 0.12 -10.85 69.94
CA THR A 285 0.97 -11.74 70.71
C THR A 285 2.24 -10.97 71.04
N VAL A 286 2.45 -10.64 72.30
CA VAL A 286 3.71 -9.99 72.73
C VAL A 286 4.82 -11.01 72.58
N LYS A 287 5.86 -10.65 71.82
CA LYS A 287 7.10 -11.40 71.71
C LYS A 287 7.91 -11.18 72.96
N THR A 288 7.52 -12.02 73.90
CA THR A 288 8.35 -12.65 74.90
C THR A 288 8.94 -13.91 74.22
N SER A 289 10.23 -14.11 74.00
CA SER A 289 11.30 -13.94 74.96
C SER A 289 11.26 -15.14 75.98
N LEU A 290 10.34 -15.24 76.98
CA LEU A 290 10.02 -16.48 77.75
C LEU A 290 8.96 -17.34 77.02
N GLY A 291 9.03 -17.34 75.69
CA GLY A 291 7.94 -17.76 74.82
C GLY A 291 6.73 -16.80 74.84
N ASP A 292 5.92 -16.91 73.79
CA ASP A 292 4.87 -15.97 73.41
C ASP A 292 3.77 -15.77 74.46
N ARG A 293 3.12 -14.59 74.46
CA ARG A 293 1.96 -14.29 75.33
C ARG A 293 0.89 -13.50 74.58
N THR A 294 -0.35 -13.94 74.67
CA THR A 294 -1.53 -13.31 74.06
C THR A 294 -2.75 -13.47 74.97
N SER A 295 -3.83 -12.74 74.70
CA SER A 295 -5.12 -12.84 75.39
C SER A 295 -6.24 -12.32 74.48
N GLU A 296 -7.50 -12.58 74.83
CA GLU A 296 -8.65 -12.07 74.07
C GLU A 296 -8.72 -10.53 74.06
N ALA A 297 -8.31 -9.87 75.15
CA ALA A 297 -8.18 -8.42 75.21
C ALA A 297 -7.11 -7.87 74.26
N CYS A 298 -6.13 -8.70 73.89
CA CYS A 298 -5.14 -8.40 72.86
C CYS A 298 -5.72 -8.56 71.42
N ALA A 299 -7.03 -8.70 71.20
CA ALA A 299 -7.64 -8.79 69.86
C ALA A 299 -8.69 -7.69 69.53
N LYS A 300 -8.73 -7.23 68.27
CA LYS A 300 -9.65 -6.19 67.74
C LYS A 300 -9.99 -6.40 66.26
N THR A 301 -10.98 -5.68 65.72
CA THR A 301 -11.41 -5.75 64.31
C THR A 301 -11.56 -4.37 63.66
N PHE A 302 -11.47 -4.32 62.33
CA PHE A 302 -11.77 -3.14 61.50
C PHE A 302 -12.10 -3.56 60.05
N VAL A 303 -12.54 -2.61 59.21
CA VAL A 303 -12.93 -2.87 57.80
C VAL A 303 -12.22 -1.87 56.86
N ILE A 304 -11.90 -2.33 55.65
CA ILE A 304 -11.47 -1.50 54.51
C ILE A 304 -12.50 -1.65 53.39
N ALA A 305 -13.07 -0.53 52.94
CA ALA A 305 -14.05 -0.50 51.85
C ALA A 305 -13.40 -0.72 50.48
N ALA A 306 -14.19 -1.17 49.50
CA ALA A 306 -13.71 -1.32 48.13
C ALA A 306 -13.56 0.04 47.42
N PRO A 307 -12.48 0.27 46.65
CA PRO A 307 -12.36 1.47 45.84
C PRO A 307 -13.43 1.47 44.74
N ALA A 308 -14.00 2.64 44.47
CA ALA A 308 -15.07 2.79 43.47
C ALA A 308 -14.58 2.33 42.08
N ARG A 309 -15.46 1.63 41.35
CA ARG A 309 -15.21 1.18 39.99
C ARG A 309 -15.76 2.15 38.96
N CYS A 310 -15.18 2.13 37.76
CA CYS A 310 -15.64 2.97 36.67
C CYS A 310 -17.04 2.53 36.19
N PRO A 311 -18.03 3.44 36.05
CA PRO A 311 -19.39 3.08 35.64
C PRO A 311 -19.48 2.42 34.26
N VAL A 312 -18.63 2.81 33.31
CA VAL A 312 -18.64 2.28 31.93
C VAL A 312 -17.70 1.08 31.73
N ASN A 313 -16.78 0.81 32.66
CA ASN A 313 -15.93 -0.38 32.65
C ASN A 313 -15.55 -0.82 34.08
N PRO A 314 -16.28 -1.75 34.70
CA PRO A 314 -16.05 -2.18 36.09
C PRO A 314 -14.66 -2.77 36.40
N THR A 315 -13.83 -3.09 35.38
CA THR A 315 -12.44 -3.51 35.61
C THR A 315 -11.55 -2.36 36.06
N LEU A 316 -11.87 -1.12 35.67
CA LEU A 316 -11.14 0.09 36.03
C LEU A 316 -11.57 0.64 37.40
N LEU A 317 -10.70 1.44 38.02
CA LEU A 317 -11.11 2.32 39.12
C LEU A 317 -11.85 3.53 38.56
N LYS A 318 -12.72 4.15 39.38
CA LYS A 318 -13.47 5.35 39.01
C LYS A 318 -12.53 6.50 38.58
N ASP A 319 -11.37 6.59 39.22
CA ASP A 319 -10.41 7.66 39.04
C ASP A 319 -9.23 7.26 38.12
N ASP A 320 -9.35 6.14 37.38
CA ASP A 320 -8.45 5.80 36.28
C ASP A 320 -8.66 6.81 35.14
N ALA A 321 -7.59 7.36 34.55
CA ALA A 321 -7.68 8.35 33.48
C ALA A 321 -8.43 7.82 32.23
N ARG A 322 -8.53 6.50 32.07
CA ARG A 322 -9.31 5.82 31.00
C ARG A 322 -10.77 5.61 31.37
N CYS A 323 -11.22 5.98 32.57
CA CYS A 323 -12.64 5.96 32.95
C CYS A 323 -13.42 7.10 32.26
N GLN A 324 -13.49 7.02 30.93
CA GLN A 324 -14.16 8.01 30.09
C GLN A 324 -15.30 7.34 29.30
N PRO A 325 -16.48 7.98 29.22
CA PRO A 325 -17.53 7.54 28.32
C PRO A 325 -17.13 7.75 26.86
N CYS A 326 -17.74 6.97 25.96
CA CYS A 326 -17.68 7.23 24.53
C CYS A 326 -18.39 8.56 24.20
N PRO A 327 -17.82 9.49 23.41
CA PRO A 327 -18.39 10.83 23.23
C PRO A 327 -19.81 10.87 22.66
N GLY A 328 -20.18 9.88 21.82
CA GLY A 328 -21.52 9.70 21.29
C GLY A 328 -22.43 8.76 22.11
N ASN A 329 -21.94 8.14 23.19
CA ASN A 329 -22.74 7.28 24.06
C ASN A 329 -22.18 7.18 25.50
N ASN A 330 -22.87 7.84 26.44
CA ASN A 330 -22.46 7.93 27.84
C ASN A 330 -22.49 6.61 28.64
N THR A 331 -23.10 5.53 28.11
CA THR A 331 -23.07 4.20 28.76
C THR A 331 -21.95 3.28 28.25
N LEU A 332 -21.32 3.66 27.14
CA LEU A 332 -20.24 2.92 26.49
C LEU A 332 -18.88 3.44 26.95
N TRP A 333 -17.89 2.56 27.05
CA TRP A 333 -16.51 2.94 27.38
C TRP A 333 -15.76 3.47 26.15
N LEU A 334 -14.90 4.48 26.34
CA LEU A 334 -14.13 5.11 25.26
C LEU A 334 -13.22 4.12 24.48
N GLU A 335 -12.63 3.14 25.15
CA GLU A 335 -11.78 2.11 24.53
C GLU A 335 -12.56 0.86 24.05
N ASP A 336 -13.90 0.88 24.09
CA ASP A 336 -14.70 -0.21 23.54
C ASP A 336 -14.61 -0.24 22.00
N LYS A 337 -14.58 -1.45 21.42
CA LYS A 337 -14.46 -1.66 19.96
C LYS A 337 -15.63 -1.08 19.15
N THR A 338 -16.76 -0.79 19.79
CA THR A 338 -17.92 -0.12 19.18
C THR A 338 -17.88 1.41 19.32
N CYS A 339 -16.96 1.97 20.13
CA CYS A 339 -16.69 3.40 20.22
C CYS A 339 -15.76 3.88 19.10
N THR A 340 -16.23 3.77 17.85
CA THR A 340 -15.49 4.14 16.63
C THR A 340 -16.15 5.30 15.89
N ALA A 341 -15.38 6.06 15.10
CA ALA A 341 -15.96 6.98 14.13
C ALA A 341 -16.51 6.19 12.92
N LYS A 342 -17.42 6.81 12.17
CA LYS A 342 -17.96 6.21 10.94
C LYS A 342 -18.29 7.30 9.91
N PHE A 343 -17.32 7.58 9.05
CA PHE A 343 -17.45 8.63 8.04
C PHE A 343 -18.35 8.20 6.88
N VAL A 344 -19.40 8.97 6.63
CA VAL A 344 -20.22 8.91 5.42
C VAL A 344 -19.80 10.07 4.53
N GLN A 345 -19.35 9.76 3.32
CA GLN A 345 -18.84 10.71 2.32
C GLN A 345 -19.89 10.89 1.22
N THR A 346 -20.09 12.11 0.73
CA THR A 346 -20.95 12.42 -0.43
C THR A 346 -20.36 13.53 -1.30
N LYS A 347 -20.78 13.53 -2.57
CA LYS A 347 -20.34 14.46 -3.61
C LYS A 347 -21.51 15.01 -4.43
N SER A 348 -21.53 16.32 -4.65
CA SER A 348 -22.33 16.98 -5.69
C SER A 348 -21.45 17.86 -6.59
N GLY A 349 -21.94 18.23 -7.77
CA GLY A 349 -21.17 18.99 -8.75
C GLY A 349 -22.08 19.81 -9.65
N HIS A 350 -21.83 21.12 -9.76
CA HIS A 350 -22.71 22.05 -10.47
C HIS A 350 -21.94 22.80 -11.56
N ASN A 351 -22.54 22.91 -12.75
CA ASN A 351 -21.99 23.65 -13.87
C ASN A 351 -22.39 25.14 -13.78
N LEU A 352 -21.49 25.96 -13.25
CA LEU A 352 -21.68 27.38 -12.95
C LEU A 352 -22.01 28.20 -14.21
N THR A 353 -21.46 27.83 -15.37
CA THR A 353 -21.71 28.48 -16.66
C THR A 353 -23.01 28.03 -17.33
N GLN A 354 -23.59 26.90 -16.90
CA GLN A 354 -24.93 26.43 -17.31
C GLN A 354 -25.95 26.58 -16.17
N ASN A 355 -26.14 27.81 -15.68
CA ASN A 355 -27.11 28.19 -14.64
C ASN A 355 -26.96 27.42 -13.30
N SER A 356 -25.77 26.92 -12.98
CA SER A 356 -25.50 26.06 -11.81
C SER A 356 -26.28 24.72 -11.82
N ALA A 357 -26.61 24.19 -13.01
CA ALA A 357 -27.25 22.89 -13.15
C ALA A 357 -26.35 21.74 -12.65
N GLU A 358 -26.95 20.71 -12.04
CA GLU A 358 -26.25 19.49 -11.62
C GLU A 358 -25.56 18.82 -12.82
N THR A 359 -24.26 18.50 -12.69
CA THR A 359 -23.42 18.08 -13.82
C THR A 359 -23.86 16.76 -14.47
N THR A 360 -24.57 15.91 -13.74
CA THR A 360 -25.17 14.67 -14.26
C THR A 360 -26.36 14.90 -15.21
N THR A 361 -26.91 16.12 -15.23
CA THR A 361 -28.10 16.49 -16.04
C THR A 361 -27.74 17.23 -17.33
N VAL A 362 -26.52 17.75 -17.46
CA VAL A 362 -26.05 18.57 -18.59
C VAL A 362 -24.86 17.92 -19.30
N THR A 363 -24.53 18.42 -20.50
CA THR A 363 -23.27 18.11 -21.18
C THR A 363 -22.34 19.32 -21.04
N ALA A 364 -21.17 19.11 -20.44
CA ALA A 364 -20.14 20.12 -20.23
C ALA A 364 -19.42 20.44 -21.54
N LYS A 365 -19.15 21.73 -21.77
CA LYS A 365 -18.57 22.28 -23.01
C LYS A 365 -17.20 22.90 -22.76
N ALA A 366 -16.48 23.25 -23.83
CA ALA A 366 -15.27 24.05 -23.72
C ALA A 366 -15.51 25.34 -22.91
N HIS A 367 -14.53 25.72 -22.08
CA HIS A 367 -14.59 26.83 -21.12
C HIS A 367 -15.65 26.74 -19.98
N ASP A 368 -16.48 25.70 -19.91
CA ASP A 368 -17.45 25.57 -18.80
C ASP A 368 -16.74 25.52 -17.43
N ARG A 369 -17.38 26.05 -16.39
CA ARG A 369 -16.86 25.99 -15.01
C ARG A 369 -17.71 25.07 -14.15
N ILE A 370 -17.08 24.04 -13.60
CA ILE A 370 -17.73 23.09 -12.69
C ILE A 370 -17.16 23.28 -11.30
N THR A 371 -18.03 23.56 -10.32
CA THR A 371 -17.68 23.42 -8.91
C THR A 371 -18.07 22.03 -8.41
N TYR A 372 -17.18 21.39 -7.68
CA TYR A 372 -17.44 20.13 -6.99
C TYR A 372 -17.46 20.38 -5.48
N LYS A 373 -18.45 19.80 -4.80
CA LYS A 373 -18.63 19.87 -3.35
C LYS A 373 -18.44 18.50 -2.73
N LEU A 374 -17.48 18.40 -1.81
CA LEU A 374 -17.21 17.22 -0.99
C LEU A 374 -17.82 17.44 0.40
N SER A 375 -18.59 16.49 0.92
CA SER A 375 -19.17 16.54 2.26
C SER A 375 -18.91 15.24 3.01
N VAL A 376 -18.53 15.33 4.29
CA VAL A 376 -18.24 14.17 5.13
C VAL A 376 -18.89 14.36 6.49
N THR A 377 -19.67 13.37 6.90
CA THR A 377 -20.36 13.37 8.20
C THR A 377 -19.93 12.17 9.04
N ASN A 378 -19.53 12.40 10.28
CA ASN A 378 -19.26 11.32 11.23
C ASN A 378 -20.58 10.80 11.83
N LYS A 379 -20.98 9.59 11.43
CA LYS A 379 -22.13 8.84 11.97
C LYS A 379 -21.72 7.77 12.99
N GLY A 380 -20.48 7.83 13.48
CA GLY A 380 -19.98 6.99 14.56
C GLY A 380 -20.16 7.62 15.94
N LEU A 381 -19.56 7.00 16.95
CA LEU A 381 -19.68 7.40 18.36
C LEU A 381 -18.41 8.05 18.93
N ASN A 382 -17.29 8.04 18.19
CA ASN A 382 -16.04 8.66 18.61
C ASN A 382 -15.60 9.76 17.63
N ALA A 383 -14.78 10.71 18.11
CA ALA A 383 -14.15 11.74 17.27
C ALA A 383 -12.88 11.18 16.64
N GLU A 384 -12.65 11.46 15.36
CA GLU A 384 -11.47 10.97 14.64
C GLU A 384 -11.08 11.96 13.53
N LYS A 385 -9.82 11.93 13.08
CA LYS A 385 -9.31 12.83 12.05
C LYS A 385 -9.58 12.28 10.66
N PHE A 386 -10.24 13.08 9.83
CA PHE A 386 -10.51 12.78 8.43
C PHE A 386 -9.68 13.69 7.50
N THR A 387 -9.10 13.09 6.47
CA THR A 387 -8.35 13.80 5.41
C THR A 387 -9.19 13.79 4.14
N PHE A 388 -9.62 14.97 3.66
CA PHE A 388 -10.27 15.06 2.36
C PHE A 388 -9.24 14.82 1.27
N SER A 389 -9.56 13.93 0.33
CA SER A 389 -8.72 13.56 -0.80
C SER A 389 -9.61 13.17 -1.98
N ASP A 390 -9.26 13.62 -3.18
CA ASP A 390 -10.05 13.47 -4.39
C ASP A 390 -9.14 13.19 -5.58
N ASN A 391 -9.47 12.19 -6.42
CA ASN A 391 -8.68 11.85 -7.59
C ASN A 391 -9.26 12.52 -8.83
N LEU A 392 -8.57 13.57 -9.27
CA LEU A 392 -8.91 14.39 -10.43
C LEU A 392 -8.27 13.88 -11.73
N GLY A 393 -7.64 12.70 -11.73
CA GLY A 393 -6.94 12.17 -12.92
C GLY A 393 -7.82 12.06 -14.17
N ASP A 394 -9.12 11.83 -13.99
CA ASP A 394 -10.10 11.84 -15.09
C ASP A 394 -10.56 13.28 -15.45
N VAL A 395 -10.87 14.08 -14.43
CA VAL A 395 -11.24 15.50 -14.56
C VAL A 395 -10.18 16.30 -15.34
N LEU A 396 -8.90 16.06 -15.05
CA LEU A 396 -7.75 16.75 -15.63
C LEU A 396 -7.45 16.37 -17.09
N GLN A 397 -8.07 15.31 -17.63
CA GLN A 397 -8.04 15.04 -19.07
C GLN A 397 -8.77 16.15 -19.84
N TYR A 398 -9.89 16.66 -19.31
CA TYR A 398 -10.77 17.61 -19.99
C TYR A 398 -10.74 19.03 -19.41
N ALA A 399 -10.30 19.19 -18.16
CA ALA A 399 -10.34 20.45 -17.42
C ALA A 399 -9.00 20.81 -16.77
N THR A 400 -8.91 21.99 -16.16
CA THR A 400 -7.85 22.42 -15.25
C THR A 400 -8.46 22.91 -13.94
N VAL A 401 -7.78 22.72 -12.81
CA VAL A 401 -8.20 23.31 -11.53
C VAL A 401 -7.96 24.82 -11.58
N VAL A 402 -9.01 25.61 -11.31
CA VAL A 402 -8.94 27.09 -11.28
C VAL A 402 -9.13 27.66 -9.87
N ASP A 403 -9.77 26.89 -8.98
CA ASP A 403 -9.74 27.12 -7.53
C ASP A 403 -9.65 25.77 -6.82
N ALA A 404 -8.68 25.62 -5.92
CA ALA A 404 -8.45 24.41 -5.13
C ALA A 404 -9.17 24.44 -3.76
N GLY A 405 -9.80 25.55 -3.38
CA GLY A 405 -10.53 25.70 -2.11
C GLY A 405 -9.68 25.40 -0.87
N GLY A 406 -8.42 25.83 -0.87
CA GLY A 406 -7.44 25.53 0.18
C GLY A 406 -6.85 24.11 0.14
N GLY A 407 -7.13 23.34 -0.91
CA GLY A 407 -6.50 22.04 -1.16
C GLY A 407 -5.16 22.17 -1.90
N THR A 408 -4.32 21.15 -1.79
CA THR A 408 -3.06 21.02 -2.54
C THR A 408 -3.22 19.89 -3.56
N LEU A 409 -2.96 20.21 -4.84
CA LEU A 409 -2.92 19.24 -5.93
C LEU A 409 -1.51 18.61 -5.98
N ALA A 410 -1.44 17.30 -5.74
CA ALA A 410 -0.21 16.53 -5.63
C ALA A 410 -0.22 15.31 -6.56
N LYS A 411 0.94 14.72 -6.83
CA LYS A 411 1.05 13.50 -7.62
C LYS A 411 0.41 12.33 -6.89
N ASP A 412 -0.30 11.46 -7.61
CA ASP A 412 -0.73 10.18 -7.06
C ASP A 412 0.49 9.27 -6.89
N THR A 413 1.00 9.15 -5.67
CA THR A 413 2.16 8.32 -5.35
C THR A 413 1.91 6.82 -5.56
N ASN A 414 0.68 6.42 -5.87
CA ASN A 414 0.27 5.05 -6.17
C ASN A 414 0.17 4.79 -7.70
N GLN A 415 0.35 5.81 -8.55
CA GLN A 415 0.36 5.68 -10.02
C GLN A 415 1.78 5.83 -10.58
N SER A 416 2.57 4.75 -10.50
CA SER A 416 4.00 4.69 -10.90
C SER A 416 4.31 5.31 -12.29
N ALA A 417 3.38 5.25 -13.23
CA ALA A 417 3.57 5.71 -14.61
C ALA A 417 3.22 7.19 -14.88
N SER A 418 2.63 7.94 -13.94
CA SER A 418 2.21 9.33 -14.17
C SER A 418 3.08 10.33 -13.40
N THR A 419 3.61 11.33 -14.12
CA THR A 419 4.30 12.47 -13.52
C THR A 419 3.36 13.54 -12.97
N ASP A 420 2.06 13.42 -13.19
CA ASP A 420 1.14 14.54 -13.11
C ASP A 420 0.47 14.64 -11.73
N ALA A 421 0.12 15.87 -11.34
CA ALA A 421 -0.53 16.13 -10.06
C ALA A 421 -2.05 15.89 -10.20
N THR A 422 -2.52 14.75 -9.72
CA THR A 422 -3.91 14.27 -9.88
C THR A 422 -4.70 14.16 -8.58
N ILE A 423 -4.05 14.11 -7.41
CA ILE A 423 -4.73 14.02 -6.11
C ILE A 423 -4.88 15.42 -5.51
N LEU A 424 -6.10 15.90 -5.40
CA LEU A 424 -6.41 17.12 -4.64
C LEU A 424 -6.71 16.74 -3.18
N SER A 425 -5.95 17.27 -2.24
CA SER A 425 -6.03 16.91 -0.82
C SER A 425 -6.03 18.13 0.11
N TRP A 426 -6.66 18.01 1.27
CA TRP A 426 -6.73 19.07 2.29
C TRP A 426 -6.15 18.57 3.63
N PRO A 427 -5.65 19.47 4.50
CA PRO A 427 -5.20 19.10 5.84
C PRO A 427 -6.26 18.34 6.65
N ALA A 428 -5.80 17.32 7.39
CA ALA A 428 -6.66 16.48 8.22
C ALA A 428 -7.40 17.30 9.30
N VAL A 429 -8.72 17.12 9.39
CA VAL A 429 -9.60 17.78 10.36
C VAL A 429 -10.22 16.75 11.28
N GLU A 430 -10.31 17.04 12.57
CA GLU A 430 -11.03 16.22 13.54
C GLU A 430 -12.53 16.45 13.39
N ILE A 431 -13.32 15.37 13.23
CA ILE A 431 -14.78 15.44 13.04
C ILE A 431 -15.46 14.67 14.17
N LYS A 432 -16.23 15.38 15.00
CA LYS A 432 -16.90 14.81 16.18
C LYS A 432 -18.14 14.00 15.79
N PRO A 433 -18.65 13.11 16.68
CA PRO A 433 -19.91 12.40 16.45
C PRO A 433 -21.06 13.34 16.06
N GLY A 434 -21.72 13.05 14.95
CA GLY A 434 -22.80 13.88 14.38
C GLY A 434 -22.35 15.09 13.56
N GLU A 435 -21.08 15.49 13.62
CA GLU A 435 -20.55 16.65 12.89
C GLU A 435 -20.39 16.36 11.39
N SER A 436 -20.62 17.39 10.57
CA SER A 436 -20.37 17.42 9.12
C SER A 436 -19.30 18.46 8.78
N GLN A 437 -18.35 18.10 7.93
CA GLN A 437 -17.33 18.97 7.36
C GLN A 437 -17.42 18.96 5.83
N GLU A 438 -17.06 20.06 5.18
CA GLU A 438 -17.20 20.22 3.73
C GLU A 438 -15.97 20.88 3.10
N ARG A 439 -15.70 20.54 1.83
CA ARG A 439 -14.70 21.20 0.97
C ARG A 439 -15.30 21.44 -0.42
N GLN A 440 -14.81 22.44 -1.13
CA GLN A 440 -15.22 22.73 -2.50
C GLN A 440 -13.98 23.03 -3.35
N PHE A 441 -14.05 22.79 -4.65
CA PHE A 441 -13.03 23.20 -5.62
C PHE A 441 -13.69 23.42 -6.99
N THR A 442 -13.12 24.30 -7.80
CA THR A 442 -13.65 24.63 -9.13
C THR A 442 -12.65 24.27 -10.21
N VAL A 443 -13.12 23.60 -11.26
CA VAL A 443 -12.39 23.32 -12.49
C VAL A 443 -12.99 24.08 -13.67
N GLN A 444 -12.17 24.40 -14.67
CA GLN A 444 -12.62 24.93 -15.95
C GLN A 444 -12.28 23.95 -17.07
N LEU A 445 -13.26 23.60 -17.90
CA LEU A 445 -13.09 22.77 -19.09
C LEU A 445 -12.14 23.49 -20.08
N LYS A 446 -11.24 22.72 -20.68
CA LYS A 446 -10.22 23.21 -21.60
C LYS A 446 -10.85 23.88 -22.82
N ASP A 447 -10.24 24.97 -23.26
CA ASP A 447 -10.62 25.78 -24.42
C ASP A 447 -10.75 24.95 -25.71
N GLN A 448 -9.88 23.94 -25.85
CA GLN A 448 -10.02 22.87 -26.84
C GLN A 448 -10.15 21.52 -26.10
N ILE A 449 -11.32 20.89 -26.22
CA ILE A 449 -11.55 19.54 -25.68
C ILE A 449 -10.68 18.52 -26.45
N PRO A 450 -9.87 17.68 -25.78
CA PRO A 450 -8.95 16.78 -26.47
C PRO A 450 -9.64 15.76 -27.38
N SER A 451 -9.18 15.68 -28.62
CA SER A 451 -9.57 14.65 -29.61
C SER A 451 -8.75 13.35 -29.48
N MET A 452 -8.06 13.13 -28.35
CA MET A 452 -7.34 11.89 -28.08
C MET A 452 -8.32 10.71 -28.06
N GLY A 453 -7.94 9.58 -28.66
CA GLY A 453 -8.73 8.36 -28.65
C GLY A 453 -8.80 7.72 -27.26
N THR A 454 -9.89 7.01 -27.01
CA THR A 454 -10.16 6.30 -25.75
C THR A 454 -9.04 5.29 -25.44
N GLY A 455 -8.61 5.24 -24.17
CA GLY A 455 -7.46 4.46 -23.73
C GLY A 455 -7.66 2.95 -23.89
N THR A 456 -6.77 2.28 -24.62
CA THR A 456 -6.82 0.81 -24.82
C THR A 456 -6.55 0.02 -23.53
N SER A 457 -5.72 0.55 -22.63
CA SER A 457 -5.43 -0.05 -21.32
C SER A 457 -6.33 0.46 -20.19
N ASN A 458 -6.98 1.62 -20.38
CA ASN A 458 -8.02 2.13 -19.48
C ASN A 458 -9.14 2.76 -20.31
N ALA A 459 -10.25 2.03 -20.44
CA ALA A 459 -11.38 2.41 -21.27
C ALA A 459 -12.19 3.61 -20.75
N THR A 460 -11.88 4.17 -19.55
CA THR A 460 -12.45 5.47 -19.14
C THR A 460 -11.61 6.66 -19.60
N SER A 461 -10.31 6.44 -19.87
CA SER A 461 -9.39 7.53 -20.23
C SER A 461 -9.73 8.04 -21.61
N TYR A 462 -10.05 9.33 -21.70
CA TYR A 462 -10.55 10.02 -22.88
C TYR A 462 -11.79 9.32 -23.48
N ASP A 463 -12.79 8.93 -22.70
CA ASP A 463 -14.04 8.30 -23.21
C ASP A 463 -15.21 9.28 -23.45
N CYS A 464 -14.95 10.59 -23.37
CA CYS A 464 -15.91 11.71 -23.45
C CYS A 464 -16.92 11.80 -22.28
N ARG A 465 -16.58 11.20 -21.14
CA ARG A 465 -17.19 11.40 -19.82
C ARG A 465 -16.13 11.94 -18.86
N ILE A 466 -16.57 12.53 -17.75
CA ILE A 466 -15.75 12.79 -16.57
C ILE A 466 -16.40 12.03 -15.43
N ASP A 467 -15.76 10.96 -14.97
CA ASP A 467 -16.16 10.18 -13.81
C ASP A 467 -15.25 10.51 -12.62
N ASN A 468 -15.83 11.09 -11.56
CA ASN A 468 -15.07 11.56 -10.40
C ASN A 468 -15.81 11.22 -9.09
N THR A 469 -15.10 10.54 -8.18
CA THR A 469 -15.72 9.76 -7.09
C THR A 469 -15.26 10.23 -5.72
N PHE A 470 -16.22 10.50 -4.82
CA PHE A 470 -15.97 10.77 -3.41
C PHE A 470 -17.19 10.31 -2.58
N GLY A 471 -17.14 9.09 -2.06
CA GLY A 471 -18.31 8.39 -1.50
C GLY A 471 -19.30 7.90 -2.57
N ASN A 472 -19.77 8.80 -3.43
CA ASN A 472 -20.49 8.51 -4.67
C ASN A 472 -19.71 9.01 -5.90
N THR A 473 -19.96 8.40 -7.06
CA THR A 473 -19.44 8.84 -8.35
C THR A 473 -20.37 9.91 -8.94
N LEU A 474 -19.78 11.00 -9.44
CA LEU A 474 -20.44 11.91 -10.36
C LEU A 474 -19.94 11.64 -11.76
N SER A 475 -20.87 11.59 -12.71
CA SER A 475 -20.61 11.24 -14.10
C SER A 475 -21.13 12.35 -15.00
N THR A 476 -20.21 13.09 -15.63
CA THR A 476 -20.52 14.29 -16.42
C THR A 476 -20.22 14.01 -17.89
N LYS A 477 -21.14 14.29 -18.81
CA LYS A 477 -20.90 14.13 -20.26
C LYS A 477 -20.10 15.30 -20.79
N VAL A 478 -19.16 15.07 -21.72
CA VAL A 478 -18.34 16.12 -22.35
C VAL A 478 -18.68 16.25 -23.83
N ASP A 479 -18.77 17.49 -24.31
CA ASP A 479 -19.02 17.84 -25.72
C ASP A 479 -17.74 17.66 -26.57
N CYS A 480 -17.34 16.40 -26.74
CA CYS A 480 -16.15 16.00 -27.52
C CYS A 480 -16.26 16.34 -29.02
N PRO A 481 -15.12 16.67 -29.68
CA PRO A 481 -15.06 16.88 -31.13
C PRO A 481 -15.64 15.71 -31.95
N ALA A 482 -16.27 16.02 -33.09
CA ALA A 482 -16.95 15.04 -33.93
C ALA A 482 -15.98 14.08 -34.62
N GLU A 483 -14.80 14.58 -34.99
CA GLU A 483 -13.72 13.87 -35.70
C GLU A 483 -13.27 12.64 -34.92
N LYS A 484 -13.16 12.77 -33.59
CA LYS A 484 -12.79 11.69 -32.68
C LYS A 484 -13.77 10.51 -32.79
N ARG A 485 -15.08 10.78 -32.69
CA ARG A 485 -16.12 9.75 -32.73
C ARG A 485 -16.09 8.96 -34.04
N VAL A 486 -15.81 9.65 -35.15
CA VAL A 486 -15.64 9.03 -36.48
C VAL A 486 -14.39 8.16 -36.53
N VAL A 487 -13.25 8.63 -36.01
CA VAL A 487 -12.00 7.85 -36.00
C VAL A 487 -12.14 6.59 -35.14
N GLU A 488 -12.70 6.69 -33.93
CA GLU A 488 -12.87 5.55 -33.02
C GLU A 488 -13.76 4.46 -33.63
N GLN A 489 -14.89 4.84 -34.25
CA GLN A 489 -15.79 3.91 -34.94
C GLN A 489 -15.18 3.24 -36.18
N VAL A 490 -14.30 3.94 -36.90
CA VAL A 490 -13.61 3.38 -38.08
C VAL A 490 -12.45 2.47 -37.68
N VAL A 491 -11.79 2.74 -36.54
CA VAL A 491 -10.68 1.90 -36.05
C VAL A 491 -11.15 0.54 -35.53
N THR A 492 -12.36 0.44 -34.95
CA THR A 492 -12.93 -0.86 -34.54
C THR A 492 -13.27 -1.81 -35.69
N GLU A 493 -13.41 -1.29 -36.91
CA GLU A 493 -13.72 -2.07 -38.13
C GLU A 493 -12.44 -2.48 -38.90
N LEU A 494 -11.24 -2.09 -38.44
CA LEU A 494 -9.97 -2.44 -39.06
C LEU A 494 -9.39 -3.75 -38.47
N PRO A 495 -9.02 -4.75 -39.30
CA PRO A 495 -8.52 -6.03 -38.80
C PRO A 495 -7.16 -5.85 -38.10
N HIS A 496 -7.07 -6.30 -36.85
CA HIS A 496 -5.85 -6.30 -36.06
C HIS A 496 -4.83 -7.31 -36.60
N THR A 497 -3.89 -6.87 -37.43
CA THR A 497 -2.70 -7.64 -37.83
C THR A 497 -1.52 -7.32 -36.91
N GLY A 498 -0.76 -8.36 -36.51
CA GLY A 498 0.42 -8.23 -35.68
C GLY A 498 1.58 -7.50 -36.37
N SER A 499 2.56 -7.02 -35.61
CA SER A 499 3.76 -6.35 -36.15
C SER A 499 4.56 -7.26 -37.09
N SER A 500 4.67 -8.56 -36.76
CA SER A 500 5.27 -9.59 -37.62
C SER A 500 4.56 -9.76 -38.96
N GLU A 501 3.23 -9.89 -38.93
CA GLU A 501 2.37 -10.05 -40.11
C GLU A 501 2.43 -8.81 -41.01
N ASN A 502 2.44 -7.62 -40.40
CA ASN A 502 2.57 -6.35 -41.08
C ASN A 502 3.94 -6.18 -41.76
N ILE A 503 5.03 -6.62 -41.13
CA ILE A 503 6.38 -6.63 -41.73
C ILE A 503 6.45 -7.64 -42.89
N ILE A 504 5.90 -8.84 -42.74
CA ILE A 504 5.85 -9.86 -43.80
C ILE A 504 5.03 -9.34 -45.00
N PHE A 505 3.86 -8.77 -44.75
CA PHE A 505 3.00 -8.18 -45.77
C PHE A 505 3.70 -7.01 -46.49
N ALA A 506 4.31 -6.08 -45.75
CA ALA A 506 5.06 -4.97 -46.34
C ALA A 506 6.25 -5.45 -47.17
N GLY A 507 6.97 -6.48 -46.71
CA GLY A 507 8.06 -7.12 -47.47
C GLY A 507 7.58 -7.74 -48.79
N ILE A 508 6.45 -8.44 -48.77
CA ILE A 508 5.82 -9.03 -49.97
C ILE A 508 5.39 -7.92 -50.95
N VAL A 509 4.67 -6.90 -50.46
CA VAL A 509 4.22 -5.78 -51.31
C VAL A 509 5.41 -5.01 -51.90
N LEU A 510 6.45 -4.74 -51.12
CA LEU A 510 7.68 -4.10 -51.58
C LEU A 510 8.38 -4.94 -52.66
N ALA A 511 8.51 -6.26 -52.47
CA ALA A 511 9.11 -7.16 -53.45
C ALA A 511 8.33 -7.18 -54.78
N VAL A 512 6.99 -7.25 -54.71
CA VAL A 512 6.09 -7.17 -55.88
C VAL A 512 6.22 -5.82 -56.59
N VAL A 513 6.29 -4.73 -55.84
CA VAL A 513 6.51 -3.36 -56.37
C VAL A 513 7.84 -3.23 -57.08
N VAL A 514 8.95 -3.66 -56.44
CA VAL A 514 10.30 -3.59 -57.02
C VAL A 514 10.39 -4.44 -58.29
N PHE A 515 9.81 -5.65 -58.29
CA PHE A 515 9.73 -6.50 -59.48
C PHE A 515 8.98 -5.82 -60.63
N PHE A 516 7.80 -5.26 -60.39
CA PHE A 516 7.05 -4.56 -61.43
C PHE A 516 7.73 -3.28 -61.90
N TYR A 517 8.38 -2.53 -61.03
CA TYR A 517 9.18 -1.35 -61.40
C TYR A 517 10.34 -1.73 -62.32
N ALA A 518 11.17 -2.70 -61.91
CA ALA A 518 12.32 -3.17 -62.68
C ALA A 518 11.90 -3.72 -64.05
N ARG A 519 10.86 -4.57 -64.08
CA ARG A 519 10.32 -5.14 -65.32
C ARG A 519 9.72 -4.08 -66.26
N SER A 520 9.12 -3.03 -65.73
CA SER A 520 8.60 -1.91 -66.53
C SER A 520 9.75 -1.08 -67.14
N ARG A 521 10.83 -0.86 -66.37
CA ARG A 521 12.05 -0.15 -66.83
C ARG A 521 12.81 -0.96 -67.89
N GLN A 522 12.88 -2.27 -67.75
CA GLN A 522 13.41 -3.19 -68.77
C GLN A 522 12.63 -3.08 -70.09
N LEU A 523 11.31 -3.34 -70.07
CA LEU A 523 10.46 -3.31 -71.27
C LEU A 523 10.48 -1.95 -71.99
N SER A 524 10.53 -0.85 -71.24
CA SER A 524 10.66 0.51 -71.79
C SER A 524 12.00 0.71 -72.52
N THR A 525 13.08 0.13 -71.99
CA THR A 525 14.41 0.16 -72.61
C THR A 525 14.46 -0.71 -73.87
N GLU A 526 13.92 -1.93 -73.81
CA GLU A 526 13.83 -2.85 -74.95
C GLU A 526 13.05 -2.22 -76.13
N ILE A 527 11.89 -1.61 -75.86
CA ILE A 527 11.07 -0.94 -76.89
C ILE A 527 11.79 0.29 -77.46
N ARG A 528 12.51 1.06 -76.63
CA ARG A 528 13.32 2.20 -77.10
C ARG A 528 14.46 1.73 -78.03
N LEU A 529 15.12 0.62 -77.71
CA LEU A 529 16.19 0.04 -78.55
C LEU A 529 15.64 -0.51 -79.87
N VAL A 530 14.56 -1.31 -79.83
CA VAL A 530 13.91 -1.82 -81.05
C VAL A 530 13.46 -0.68 -81.97
N ARG A 531 12.81 0.37 -81.42
CA ARG A 531 12.37 1.51 -82.23
C ARG A 531 13.55 2.34 -82.77
N ARG A 532 14.64 2.48 -82.01
CA ARG A 532 15.86 3.15 -82.49
C ARG A 532 16.47 2.40 -83.67
N ASN A 533 16.71 1.11 -83.52
CA ASN A 533 17.45 0.32 -84.51
C ASN A 533 16.63 0.11 -85.78
N PHE A 534 15.31 -0.06 -85.67
CA PHE A 534 14.39 -0.11 -86.81
C PHE A 534 14.41 1.21 -87.59
N ASN A 535 14.26 2.36 -86.91
CA ASN A 535 14.33 3.68 -87.54
C ASN A 535 15.72 4.02 -88.13
N ALA A 536 16.77 3.31 -87.72
CA ALA A 536 18.14 3.48 -88.21
C ALA A 536 18.52 2.49 -89.32
N GLY A 537 17.59 1.64 -89.80
CA GLY A 537 17.87 0.65 -90.85
C GLY A 537 18.81 -0.48 -90.41
N THR A 538 18.74 -0.87 -89.13
CA THR A 538 19.65 -1.87 -88.50
C THR A 538 18.91 -3.09 -87.90
N ILE A 539 17.69 -3.36 -88.36
CA ILE A 539 16.91 -4.60 -88.13
C ILE A 539 16.16 -4.94 -89.42
#